data_AF-A0A5C7P026-F1
#
_entry.id   AF-A0A5C7P026-F1
#
_cell.length_a   1.000
_cell.length_b   1.000
_cell.length_c   1.000
_cell.angle_alpha   90.00
_cell.angle_beta   90.00
_cell.angle_gamma   90.00
#
_symmetry.space_group_name_H-M   'P 1'
#
loop_
_entity.id
_entity.type
_entity.pdbx_description
1 polymer ?
#
loop_
_entity_poly.entity_id
_entity_poly.type
_entity_poly.pdbx_seq_one_letter_code
_entity_poly.pdbx_strand_id
1 'polypeptide(L)'
;MNRPLWDTEVNYGDRREGMPQIVPDPQTAATYVARTYLDSATLGIGRTYWYGWDLSVLGIDMVDANGITPAGTAFVTVRSWLTGARPAGCWEAGGLRRCAFTAADGTAFTVVWATGPDMTVDATGMQVCRIDGTCVDGVPDQVVSRSPVLLKAT
;
A
#
# COMPACT_ATOMS: atom_id res chain seq x y z
N MET A 1 -10.75 13.66 -23.42
CA MET A 1 -9.84 12.49 -23.52
C MET A 1 -10.51 11.30 -22.85
N ASN A 2 -10.51 10.10 -23.45
CA ASN A 2 -11.23 8.92 -22.90
C ASN A 2 -10.35 7.65 -22.95
N ARG A 3 -9.06 7.77 -22.63
CA ARG A 3 -8.12 6.65 -22.55
C ARG A 3 -7.50 6.63 -21.15
N PRO A 4 -7.21 5.45 -20.59
CA PRO A 4 -6.60 5.36 -19.26
C PRO A 4 -5.18 5.96 -19.27
N LEU A 5 -4.81 6.62 -18.17
CA LEU A 5 -3.43 7.04 -17.89
C LEU A 5 -2.70 5.89 -17.21
N TRP A 6 -1.51 5.53 -17.70
CA TRP A 6 -0.67 4.48 -17.14
C TRP A 6 0.64 5.07 -16.64
N ASP A 7 1.04 4.66 -15.44
CA ASP A 7 2.37 4.85 -14.91
C ASP A 7 3.22 3.63 -15.27
N THR A 8 4.08 3.79 -16.27
CA THR A 8 4.83 2.66 -16.85
C THR A 8 6.07 2.28 -16.06
N GLU A 9 6.58 3.15 -15.19
CA GLU A 9 7.78 2.87 -14.39
C GLU A 9 7.80 3.71 -13.10
N VAL A 10 7.83 3.04 -11.95
CA VAL A 10 8.05 3.68 -10.64
C VAL A 10 8.93 2.82 -9.73
N ASN A 11 9.85 3.46 -9.02
CA ASN A 11 10.65 2.93 -7.91
C ASN A 11 11.18 4.12 -7.09
N TYR A 12 11.74 3.84 -5.92
CA TYR A 12 12.35 4.83 -5.05
C TYR A 12 13.76 4.41 -4.64
N GLY A 13 14.66 5.37 -4.62
CA GLY A 13 16.05 5.16 -4.25
C GLY A 13 16.90 4.55 -5.38
N ASP A 14 18.19 4.43 -5.11
CA ASP A 14 19.20 4.07 -6.10
C ASP A 14 20.41 3.46 -5.40
N ARG A 15 20.99 2.39 -5.93
CA ARG A 15 22.23 1.79 -5.43
C ARG A 15 23.32 1.62 -6.49
N ARG A 16 23.16 2.25 -7.65
CA ARG A 16 24.17 2.25 -8.72
C ARG A 16 25.42 3.01 -8.28
N GLU A 17 26.58 2.50 -8.64
CA GLU A 17 27.85 3.19 -8.39
C GLU A 17 27.83 4.62 -8.94
N GLY A 18 28.29 5.59 -8.13
CA GLY A 18 28.25 7.01 -8.49
C GLY A 18 26.90 7.71 -8.26
N MET A 19 25.86 6.98 -7.86
CA MET A 19 24.54 7.53 -7.49
C MET A 19 24.40 7.69 -5.96
N PRO A 20 23.35 8.38 -5.45
CA PRO A 20 23.20 8.71 -4.03
C PRO A 20 23.11 7.55 -3.01
N GLN A 21 23.11 6.28 -3.43
CA GLN A 21 23.07 5.10 -2.54
C GLN A 21 21.90 5.11 -1.54
N ILE A 22 20.71 5.49 -2.00
CA ILE A 22 19.49 5.55 -1.18
C ILE A 22 18.77 4.21 -1.25
N VAL A 23 18.80 3.46 -0.14
CA VAL A 23 18.10 2.18 0.02
C VAL A 23 17.19 2.28 1.24
N PRO A 24 15.86 2.39 1.05
CA PRO A 24 14.91 2.40 2.17
C PRO A 24 15.00 1.11 3.00
N ASP A 25 14.78 1.23 4.30
CA ASP A 25 14.63 0.04 5.15
C ASP A 25 13.40 -0.80 4.73
N PRO A 26 13.33 -2.09 5.10
CA PRO A 26 12.28 -2.97 4.60
C PRO A 26 10.84 -2.50 4.89
N GLN A 27 10.60 -1.85 6.04
CA GLN A 27 9.28 -1.36 6.40
C GLN A 27 8.90 -0.12 5.59
N THR A 28 9.86 0.79 5.39
CA THR A 28 9.67 1.95 4.52
C THR A 28 9.44 1.53 3.07
N ALA A 29 10.22 0.57 2.56
CA ALA A 29 10.05 0.02 1.22
C ALA A 29 8.65 -0.58 1.01
N ALA A 30 8.19 -1.43 1.93
CA ALA A 30 6.85 -2.01 1.92
C ALA A 30 5.75 -0.94 1.95
N THR A 31 5.92 0.08 2.79
CA THR A 31 4.98 1.20 2.89
C THR A 31 4.90 2.00 1.59
N TYR A 32 6.05 2.29 0.96
CA TYR A 32 6.09 3.03 -0.31
C TYR A 32 5.42 2.25 -1.43
N VAL A 33 5.72 0.97 -1.57
CA VAL A 33 5.05 0.10 -2.55
C VAL A 33 3.55 0.10 -2.33
N ALA A 34 3.09 -0.19 -1.11
CA ALA A 34 1.66 -0.25 -0.81
C ALA A 34 0.95 1.06 -1.14
N ARG A 35 1.48 2.20 -0.68
CA ARG A 35 0.90 3.52 -0.92
C ARG A 35 0.92 3.88 -2.42
N THR A 36 1.97 3.54 -3.16
CA THR A 36 2.04 3.80 -4.61
C THR A 36 0.84 3.21 -5.36
N TYR A 37 0.49 1.96 -5.09
CA TYR A 37 -0.64 1.31 -5.75
C TYR A 37 -2.00 1.79 -5.24
N LEU A 38 -2.13 2.10 -3.95
CA LEU A 38 -3.35 2.68 -3.37
C LEU A 38 -3.62 4.08 -3.91
N ASP A 39 -2.60 4.93 -3.96
CA ASP A 39 -2.69 6.28 -4.51
C ASP A 39 -2.96 6.24 -6.00
N SER A 40 -2.27 5.38 -6.76
CA SER A 40 -2.54 5.19 -8.19
C SER A 40 -4.00 4.82 -8.46
N ALA A 41 -4.54 3.84 -7.72
CA ALA A 41 -5.93 3.43 -7.88
C ALA A 41 -6.91 4.57 -7.57
N THR A 42 -6.65 5.34 -6.51
CA THR A 42 -7.56 6.40 -6.05
C THR A 42 -7.44 7.70 -6.84
N LEU A 43 -6.32 7.92 -7.53
CA LEU A 43 -6.08 9.03 -8.46
C LEU A 43 -6.51 8.72 -9.90
N GLY A 44 -7.06 7.53 -10.16
CA GLY A 44 -7.56 7.15 -11.50
C GLY A 44 -6.48 6.72 -12.49
N ILE A 45 -5.29 6.34 -12.00
CA ILE A 45 -4.26 5.71 -12.81
C ILE A 45 -4.70 4.27 -13.11
N GLY A 46 -4.88 3.97 -14.39
CA GLY A 46 -5.45 2.68 -14.81
C GLY A 46 -4.51 1.51 -14.62
N ARG A 47 -3.19 1.74 -14.68
CA ARG A 47 -2.14 0.75 -14.42
C ARG A 47 -0.88 1.43 -13.93
N THR A 48 -0.22 0.81 -12.98
CA THR A 48 1.08 1.22 -12.43
C THR A 48 2.01 0.02 -12.47
N TYR A 49 3.23 0.22 -12.97
CA TYR A 49 4.23 -0.84 -13.11
C TYR A 49 5.45 -0.51 -12.28
N TRP A 50 5.76 -1.39 -11.32
CA TRP A 50 6.99 -1.28 -10.53
C TRP A 50 8.20 -1.61 -11.37
N TYR A 51 9.22 -0.76 -11.33
CA TYR A 51 10.46 -0.96 -12.09
C TYR A 51 11.64 -1.22 -11.15
N GLY A 52 12.34 -2.34 -11.15
CA GLY A 52 11.99 -3.66 -11.68
C GLY A 52 11.67 -4.62 -10.55
N TRP A 53 11.37 -5.87 -10.90
CA TRP A 53 11.03 -6.91 -9.93
C TRP A 53 12.26 -7.40 -9.15
N ASP A 54 13.36 -7.64 -9.86
CA ASP A 54 14.60 -8.30 -9.41
C ASP A 54 15.85 -7.57 -9.92
N LEU A 55 15.74 -6.27 -10.20
CA LEU A 55 16.80 -5.50 -10.87
C LEU A 55 18.02 -5.25 -9.96
N SER A 56 17.83 -5.15 -8.64
CA SER A 56 18.89 -5.00 -7.64
C SER A 56 19.86 -3.82 -7.82
N VAL A 57 19.51 -2.83 -8.65
CA VAL A 57 20.28 -1.58 -8.83
C VAL A 57 19.53 -0.33 -8.35
N LEU A 58 18.25 -0.44 -8.01
CA LEU A 58 17.43 0.66 -7.47
C LEU A 58 17.23 0.51 -5.96
N GLY A 59 16.53 1.42 -5.30
CA GLY A 59 16.43 1.39 -3.84
C GLY A 59 15.54 0.28 -3.29
N ILE A 60 14.54 -0.19 -4.04
CA ILE A 60 13.58 -1.19 -3.54
C ILE A 60 13.44 -2.35 -4.54
N ASP A 61 13.72 -3.57 -4.06
CA ASP A 61 13.49 -4.81 -4.79
C ASP A 61 12.26 -5.56 -4.28
N MET A 62 11.57 -6.27 -5.17
CA MET A 62 10.42 -7.11 -4.80
C MET A 62 10.85 -8.52 -4.36
N VAL A 63 12.02 -8.97 -4.81
CA VAL A 63 12.65 -10.24 -4.43
C VAL A 63 14.14 -10.04 -4.18
N ASP A 64 14.72 -10.90 -3.35
CA ASP A 64 16.16 -11.02 -3.13
C ASP A 64 16.57 -12.51 -3.10
N ALA A 65 17.83 -12.79 -2.73
CA ALA A 65 18.36 -14.15 -2.65
C ALA A 65 17.60 -15.08 -1.67
N ASN A 66 16.84 -14.52 -0.73
CA ASN A 66 16.04 -15.23 0.27
C ASN A 66 14.56 -15.35 -0.16
N GLY A 67 14.18 -14.83 -1.33
CA GLY A 67 12.82 -14.91 -1.87
C GLY A 67 12.11 -13.55 -1.88
N ILE A 68 10.82 -13.54 -1.58
CA ILE A 68 10.01 -12.31 -1.62
C ILE A 68 10.39 -11.37 -0.48
N THR A 69 10.64 -10.09 -0.79
CA THR A 69 10.95 -9.08 0.21
C THR A 69 9.66 -8.58 0.89
N PRO A 70 9.72 -7.84 2.01
CA PRO A 70 8.55 -7.16 2.56
C PRO A 70 7.85 -6.23 1.55
N ALA A 71 8.61 -5.63 0.63
CA ALA A 71 8.07 -4.81 -0.45
C ALA A 71 7.30 -5.65 -1.48
N GLY A 72 7.84 -6.81 -1.88
CA GLY A 72 7.14 -7.77 -2.72
C GLY A 72 5.85 -8.29 -2.08
N THR A 73 5.90 -8.63 -0.80
CA THR A 73 4.70 -9.05 -0.05
C THR A 73 3.66 -7.95 -0.01
N ALA A 74 4.05 -6.70 0.26
CA ALA A 74 3.14 -5.55 0.23
C ALA A 74 2.48 -5.36 -1.14
N PHE A 75 3.23 -5.54 -2.24
CA PHE A 75 2.67 -5.51 -3.59
C PHE A 75 1.60 -6.59 -3.78
N VAL A 76 1.91 -7.85 -3.44
CA VAL A 76 0.96 -8.97 -3.62
C VAL A 76 -0.29 -8.77 -2.78
N THR A 77 -0.12 -8.33 -1.53
CA THR A 77 -1.23 -8.05 -0.60
C THR A 77 -2.13 -6.93 -1.12
N VAL A 78 -1.57 -5.76 -1.46
CA VAL A 78 -2.38 -4.63 -1.96
C VAL A 78 -3.02 -4.97 -3.30
N ARG A 79 -2.32 -5.69 -4.19
CA ARG A 79 -2.92 -6.20 -5.43
C ARG A 79 -4.14 -7.08 -5.15
N SER A 80 -4.09 -7.93 -4.12
CA SER A 80 -5.23 -8.77 -3.74
C SER A 80 -6.43 -7.94 -3.25
N TRP A 81 -6.19 -6.84 -2.55
CA TRP A 81 -7.25 -5.92 -2.09
C TRP A 81 -7.88 -5.15 -3.25
N LEU A 82 -7.08 -4.75 -4.24
CA LEU A 82 -7.52 -3.86 -5.32
C LEU A 82 -8.05 -4.59 -6.55
N THR A 83 -7.75 -5.88 -6.74
CA THR A 83 -8.19 -6.62 -7.92
C THR A 83 -9.72 -6.71 -7.95
N GLY A 84 -10.32 -6.07 -8.95
CA GLY A 84 -11.78 -5.99 -9.11
C GLY A 84 -12.47 -4.98 -8.18
N ALA A 85 -11.73 -4.37 -7.25
CA ALA A 85 -12.26 -3.33 -6.39
C ALA A 85 -12.42 -2.00 -7.15
N ARG A 86 -13.35 -1.18 -6.70
CA ARG A 86 -13.64 0.16 -7.25
C ARG A 86 -13.33 1.20 -6.18
N PRO A 87 -12.47 2.19 -6.45
CA PRO A 87 -12.24 3.31 -5.54
C PRO A 87 -13.54 4.10 -5.33
N ALA A 88 -13.82 4.46 -4.08
CA ALA A 88 -14.97 5.25 -3.66
C ALA A 88 -14.56 6.61 -3.05
N GLY A 89 -13.32 7.02 -3.27
CA GLY A 89 -12.76 8.31 -2.83
C GLY A 89 -11.88 8.20 -1.59
N CYS A 90 -11.09 9.25 -1.36
CA CYS A 90 -10.22 9.37 -0.19
C CYS A 90 -10.39 10.73 0.48
N TRP A 91 -10.15 10.77 1.79
CA TRP A 91 -10.18 11.99 2.59
C TRP A 91 -9.15 11.94 3.72
N GLU A 92 -8.84 13.12 4.24
CA GLU A 92 -7.97 13.32 5.40
C GLU A 92 -8.85 13.74 6.58
N ALA A 93 -8.73 13.07 7.72
CA ALA A 93 -9.38 13.51 8.95
C ALA A 93 -8.63 13.02 10.19
N GLY A 94 -8.37 13.92 11.14
CA GLY A 94 -7.73 13.56 12.41
C GLY A 94 -6.37 12.85 12.25
N GLY A 95 -5.48 13.36 11.40
CA GLY A 95 -4.14 12.79 11.18
C GLY A 95 -4.09 11.47 10.39
N LEU A 96 -5.23 11.05 9.82
CA LEU A 96 -5.36 9.81 9.06
C LEU A 96 -5.85 10.09 7.64
N ARG A 97 -5.15 9.50 6.66
CA ARG A 97 -5.66 9.32 5.30
C ARG A 97 -6.56 8.10 5.29
N ARG A 98 -7.74 8.23 4.69
CA ARG A 98 -8.69 7.13 4.52
C ARG A 98 -9.10 7.06 3.06
N CYS A 99 -9.10 5.86 2.50
CA CYS A 99 -9.52 5.58 1.13
C CYS A 99 -10.56 4.47 1.15
N ALA A 100 -11.77 4.79 0.72
CA ALA A 100 -12.86 3.83 0.64
C ALA A 100 -12.82 3.08 -0.70
N PHE A 101 -13.19 1.80 -0.65
CA PHE A 101 -13.29 0.93 -1.81
C PHE A 101 -14.55 0.05 -1.70
N THR A 102 -15.08 -0.31 -2.85
CA THR A 102 -16.05 -1.39 -3.00
C THR A 102 -15.35 -2.57 -3.63
N ALA A 103 -15.25 -3.70 -2.92
CA ALA A 103 -14.66 -4.93 -3.42
C ALA A 103 -15.45 -5.52 -4.60
N ALA A 104 -14.87 -6.52 -5.26
CA ALA A 104 -15.48 -7.17 -6.43
C ALA A 104 -16.84 -7.82 -6.12
N ASP A 105 -17.03 -8.30 -4.89
CA ASP A 105 -18.28 -8.89 -4.39
C ASP A 105 -19.30 -7.85 -3.87
N GLY A 106 -18.97 -6.55 -3.95
CA GLY A 106 -19.82 -5.46 -3.48
C GLY A 106 -19.60 -5.07 -2.02
N THR A 107 -18.77 -5.79 -1.26
CA THR A 107 -18.47 -5.44 0.14
C THR A 107 -17.65 -4.15 0.23
N ALA A 108 -17.88 -3.36 1.28
CA ALA A 108 -17.13 -2.14 1.51
C ALA A 108 -15.90 -2.40 2.39
N PHE A 109 -14.77 -1.79 2.04
CA PHE A 109 -13.60 -1.73 2.90
C PHE A 109 -12.94 -0.35 2.83
N THR A 110 -12.19 0.01 3.86
CA THR A 110 -11.43 1.26 3.91
C THR A 110 -9.98 0.95 4.17
N VAL A 111 -9.07 1.52 3.38
CA VAL A 111 -7.64 1.50 3.68
C VAL A 111 -7.27 2.79 4.41
N VAL A 112 -6.60 2.67 5.55
CA VAL A 112 -6.23 3.80 6.42
C VAL A 112 -4.75 3.79 6.77
N TRP A 113 -4.16 4.97 6.89
CA TRP A 113 -2.82 5.17 7.42
C TRP A 113 -2.64 6.56 8.03
N ALA A 114 -1.71 6.67 8.97
CA ALA A 114 -1.32 7.95 9.55
C ALA A 114 -0.50 8.80 8.58
N THR A 115 -0.76 10.10 8.58
CA THR A 115 -0.02 11.10 7.79
C THR A 115 1.13 11.75 8.57
N GLY A 116 1.15 11.58 9.90
CA GLY A 116 2.18 12.12 10.78
C GLY A 116 2.64 11.08 11.82
N PRO A 117 2.43 11.32 13.13
CA PRO A 117 2.65 10.31 14.17
C PRO A 117 1.60 9.19 14.07
N ASP A 118 1.84 8.08 14.77
CA ASP A 118 0.85 7.00 14.88
C ASP A 118 -0.44 7.52 15.51
N MET A 119 -1.56 7.01 15.01
CA MET A 119 -2.91 7.36 15.47
C MET A 119 -3.62 6.11 15.99
N THR A 120 -4.62 6.27 16.83
CA THR A 120 -5.53 5.19 17.23
C THR A 120 -6.90 5.35 16.57
N VAL A 121 -7.53 4.23 16.25
CA VAL A 121 -8.92 4.17 15.76
C VAL A 121 -9.67 3.07 16.49
N ASP A 122 -10.98 3.25 16.65
CA ASP A 122 -11.86 2.16 17.06
C ASP A 122 -12.11 1.24 15.86
N ALA A 123 -11.55 0.02 15.94
CA ALA A 123 -11.73 -1.04 14.95
C ALA A 123 -12.59 -2.18 15.49
N THR A 124 -13.36 -1.98 16.57
CA THR A 124 -14.23 -2.99 17.14
C THR A 124 -15.25 -3.47 16.11
N GLY A 125 -15.40 -4.80 15.96
CA GLY A 125 -16.29 -5.39 14.94
C GLY A 125 -15.75 -5.26 13.50
N MET A 126 -14.46 -4.98 13.35
CA MET A 126 -13.77 -4.97 12.06
C MET A 126 -12.63 -5.98 12.05
N GLN A 127 -12.28 -6.47 10.88
CA GLN A 127 -11.01 -7.13 10.61
C GLN A 127 -9.98 -6.08 10.14
N VAL A 128 -8.79 -6.14 10.72
CA VAL A 128 -7.64 -5.28 10.40
C VAL A 128 -6.61 -6.11 9.64
N CYS A 129 -6.48 -5.87 8.34
CA CYS A 129 -5.52 -6.54 7.48
C CYS A 129 -4.32 -5.63 7.17
N ARG A 130 -3.11 -6.12 7.39
CA ARG A 130 -1.85 -5.40 7.17
C ARG A 130 -1.26 -5.72 5.80
N ILE A 131 -0.34 -4.88 5.34
CA ILE A 131 0.35 -5.05 4.05
C ILE A 131 1.25 -6.29 3.98
N ASP A 132 1.58 -6.91 5.12
CA ASP A 132 2.28 -8.21 5.17
C ASP A 132 1.34 -9.41 4.92
N GLY A 133 0.04 -9.16 4.73
CA GLY A 133 -0.98 -10.19 4.48
C GLY A 133 -1.63 -10.75 5.75
N THR A 134 -1.18 -10.35 6.94
CA THR A 134 -1.80 -10.76 8.21
C THR A 134 -3.11 -10.02 8.44
N CYS A 135 -4.10 -10.71 8.99
CA CYS A 135 -5.36 -10.11 9.42
C CYS A 135 -5.65 -10.51 10.88
N VAL A 136 -6.14 -9.55 11.67
CA VAL A 136 -6.55 -9.76 13.07
C VAL A 136 -7.90 -9.10 13.32
N ASP A 137 -8.60 -9.53 14.37
CA ASP A 137 -9.78 -8.80 14.85
C ASP A 137 -9.36 -7.44 15.42
N GLY A 138 -10.13 -6.42 15.08
CA GLY A 138 -9.87 -5.05 15.50
C GLY A 138 -10.28 -4.80 16.96
N VAL A 139 -9.60 -3.82 17.54
CA VAL A 139 -9.76 -3.42 18.95
C VAL A 139 -10.11 -1.93 19.05
N PRO A 140 -10.63 -1.45 20.20
CA PRO A 140 -11.03 -0.05 20.38
C PRO A 140 -9.90 0.97 20.22
N ASP A 141 -8.67 0.60 20.57
CA ASP A 141 -7.48 1.45 20.47
C ASP A 141 -6.50 0.91 19.41
N GLN A 142 -7.01 0.53 18.23
CA GLN A 142 -6.19 -0.02 17.17
C GLN A 142 -5.19 1.03 16.67
N VAL A 143 -3.91 0.78 16.90
CA VAL A 143 -2.82 1.62 16.40
C VAL A 143 -2.75 1.49 14.87
N VAL A 144 -2.73 2.65 14.20
CA VAL A 144 -2.54 2.83 12.77
C VAL A 144 -1.32 3.71 12.58
N SER A 145 -0.26 3.13 12.05
CA SER A 145 0.98 3.84 11.72
C SER A 145 0.95 4.41 10.31
N ARG A 146 2.11 4.84 9.81
CA ARG A 146 2.25 5.23 8.40
C ARG A 146 2.06 4.05 7.43
N SER A 147 2.18 2.82 7.87
CA SER A 147 1.90 1.67 6.99
C SER A 147 0.39 1.48 6.81
N PRO A 148 -0.11 1.37 5.56
CA PRO A 148 -1.53 1.15 5.33
C PRO A 148 -2.05 -0.12 5.99
N VAL A 149 -3.26 -0.03 6.52
CA VAL A 149 -4.06 -1.19 6.94
C VAL A 149 -5.44 -1.12 6.30
N LEU A 150 -5.97 -2.27 5.89
CA LEU A 150 -7.34 -2.42 5.43
C LEU A 150 -8.23 -2.72 6.64
N LEU A 151 -9.32 -1.97 6.75
CA LEU A 151 -10.41 -2.18 7.69
C LEU A 151 -11.66 -2.63 6.92
N LYS A 152 -12.27 -3.74 7.34
CA LYS A 152 -13.55 -4.23 6.82
C LYS A 152 -14.39 -4.80 7.95
N ALA A 153 -15.72 -4.69 7.88
CA ALA A 153 -16.59 -5.28 8.88
C ALA A 153 -16.44 -6.80 8.94
N THR A 154 -16.54 -7.38 10.14
CA THR A 154 -16.63 -8.83 10.36
C THR A 154 -18.05 -9.35 10.22
#